data_AF-Q8PCU1-F1
#
_entry.id   AF-Q8PCU1-F1
#
_cell.length_a   1.000
_cell.length_b   1.000
_cell.length_c   1.000
_cell.angle_alpha   90.00
_cell.angle_beta   90.00
_cell.angle_gamma   90.00
#
_symmetry.space_group_name_H-M   'P 1'
#
loop_
_entity.id
_entity.type
_entity.pdbx_description
1 polymer ?
#
loop_
_entity_poly.entity_id
_entity_poly.type
_entity_poly.pdbx_seq_one_letter_code
_entity_poly.pdbx_strand_id
1 'polypeptide(L)' 'MKTSRFTDRQIIAILKQAEAGTPVPQLCREHGISSATFYK' A
#
# COMPACT_ATOMS: atom_id res chain seq x y z
N MET A 1 -18.24 1.44 12.11
CA MET A 1 -16.79 1.21 11.93
C MET A 1 -16.51 1.33 10.44
N LYS A 2 -15.72 2.33 10.00
CA LYS A 2 -15.44 2.52 8.57
C LYS A 2 -14.76 1.26 8.05
N THR A 3 -15.40 0.56 7.12
CA THR A 3 -14.78 -0.55 6.40
C THR A 3 -13.48 -0.04 5.78
N SER A 4 -12.36 -0.66 6.14
CA SER A 4 -11.08 -0.34 5.51
C SER A 4 -11.22 -0.57 4.02
N ARG A 5 -10.80 0.40 3.20
CA ARG A 5 -10.83 0.29 1.74
C ARG A 5 -9.94 -0.85 1.23
N PHE A 6 -9.03 -1.33 2.08
CA PHE A 6 -8.09 -2.41 1.79
C PHE A 6 -8.25 -3.51 2.84
N THR A 7 -8.19 -4.75 2.37
CA THR A 7 -8.07 -5.93 3.24
C THR A 7 -6.66 -6.03 3.80
N ASP A 8 -6.49 -6.65 4.97
CA ASP A 8 -5.17 -6.90 5.57
C ASP A 8 -4.22 -7.60 4.60
N ARG A 9 -4.75 -8.53 3.80
CA ARG A 9 -3.98 -9.25 2.78
C ARG A 9 -3.45 -8.32 1.69
N GLN A 10 -4.23 -7.32 1.27
CA GLN A 10 -3.77 -6.31 0.30
C GLN A 10 -2.67 -5.44 0.91
N ILE A 11 -2.82 -5.02 2.17
CA ILE A 11 -1.81 -4.21 2.86
C ILE A 11 -0.48 -4.98 2.96
N ILE A 12 -0.53 -6.24 3.40
CA ILE A 12 0.67 -7.10 3.51
C ILE A 12 1.35 -7.29 2.14
N ALA A 13 0.57 -7.45 1.07
CA ALA A 13 1.13 -7.61 -0.29
C ALA A 13 1.89 -6.34 -0.73
N ILE A 14 1.32 -5.17 -0.50
CA ILE A 14 1.92 -3.87 -0.84
C ILE A 14 3.22 -3.64 -0.05
N LEU A 15 3.21 -3.94 1.26
CA LEU A 15 4.40 -3.82 2.11
C LEU A 15 5.52 -4.77 1.64
N LYS A 16 5.20 -6.02 1.31
CA LYS A 16 6.18 -6.98 0.79
C LYS A 16 6.81 -6.52 -0.53
N GLN A 17 6.04 -5.90 -1.42
CA GLN A 17 6.59 -5.35 -2.67
C GLN A 17 7.55 -4.19 -2.39
N ALA A 18 7.26 -3.35 -1.39
CA ALA A 18 8.18 -2.29 -0.97
C ALA A 18 9.46 -2.87 -0.36
N GLU A 19 9.36 -3.91 0.49
CA GLU A 19 10.51 -4.63 1.04
C GLU A 19 11.35 -5.32 -0.04
N ALA A 20 10.71 -5.79 -1.12
CA ALA A 20 11.39 -6.35 -2.28
C ALA A 20 12.14 -5.28 -3.14
N GLY A 21 12.09 -4.01 -2.75
CA GLY A 21 12.79 -2.91 -3.42
C GLY A 21 11.95 -2.14 -4.42
N THR A 22 10.63 -2.37 -4.47
CA THR A 22 9.74 -1.60 -5.34
C THR A 22 9.60 -0.17 -4.80
N PRO A 23 9.83 0.88 -5.62
CA PRO A 23 9.68 2.26 -5.17
C PRO A 23 8.26 2.54 -4.68
N VAL A 24 8.14 3.09 -3.47
CA VAL A 24 6.85 3.50 -2.88
C VAL A 24 6.02 4.40 -3.81
N PRO A 25 6.59 5.35 -4.58
CA PRO A 25 5.82 6.15 -5.53
C PRO A 25 5.14 5.32 -6.63
N GLN A 26 5.75 4.22 -7.04
CA GLN A 26 5.18 3.30 -8.03
C GLN A 26 4.04 2.49 -7.42
N LEU A 27 4.23 1.96 -6.20
CA LEU A 27 3.19 1.25 -5.45
C LEU A 27 1.96 2.14 -5.19
N CYS A 28 2.21 3.41 -4.84
CA CYS A 28 1.15 4.39 -4.64
C CYS A 28 0.30 4.60 -5.90
N ARG A 29 0.94 4.68 -7.07
CA ARG A 29 0.25 4.81 -8.36
C ARG A 29 -0.51 3.53 -8.75
N GLU A 30 0.13 2.37 -8.59
CA GLU A 30 -0.45 1.07 -8.95
C GLU A 30 -1.69 0.72 -8.11
N HIS A 31 -1.62 0.97 -6.81
CA HIS A 31 -2.70 0.65 -5.87
C HIS A 31 -3.69 1.82 -5.64
N GLY A 32 -3.48 2.95 -6.31
CA GLY A 32 -4.35 4.13 -6.17
C GLY A 32 -4.38 4.69 -4.75
N ILE A 33 -3.24 4.67 -4.06
CA ILE A 33 -3.08 5.20 -2.70
C ILE A 33 -2.13 6.39 -2.69
N SER A 34 -2.31 7.29 -1.72
CA SER A 34 -1.34 8.36 -1.47
C SER A 34 -0.14 7.79 -0.71
N SER A 35 1.03 8.41 -0.88
CA SER A 35 2.20 8.15 -0.02
C SER A 35 1.86 8.32 1.46
N ALA A 36 0.99 9.29 1.79
CA ALA A 36 0.49 9.48 3.15
C ALA A 36 -0.29 8.27 3.69
N THR A 37 -0.95 7.49 2.82
CA THR A 37 -1.63 6.25 3.20
C THR A 37 -0.64 5.11 3.41
N PHE A 38 0.45 5.08 2.63
CA PHE A 38 1.48 4.06 2.75
C PHE A 38 2.30 4.19 4.04
N TYR A 39 2.55 5.41 4.51
CA TYR A 39 3.32 5.69 5.74
C TYR A 39 2.47 5.88 7.01
N LYS A 40 1.17 5.55 6.95
CA LYS A 40 0.26 5.67 8.08
C LYS A 40 0.18 4.37 8.87
#